data_AF-A0A3D2EHC5-F1
#
_entry.id   AF-A0A3D2EHC5-F1
#
_cell.length_a   1.000
_cell.length_b   1.000
_cell.length_c   1.000
_cell.angle_alpha   90.00
_cell.angle_beta   90.00
_cell.angle_gamma   90.00
#
_symmetry.space_group_name_H-M   'P 1'
#
loop_
_entity.id
_entity.type
_entity.pdbx_description
1 polymer ?
#
loop_
_entity_poly.entity_id
_entity_poly.type
_entity_poly.pdbx_seq_one_letter_code
_entity_poly.pdbx_strand_id
1 'polypeptide(L)'
;MMSSIFYGEIKEERLKSWTANGNPYDILTENNRIYRLGGWDFLEVSKKLFTDEVQADWGSFAYKCTKEQLRMLMQKTNCEIEKIDQLNPDQIYGIVFIEES
;
A
#
# COMPACT_ATOMS: atom_id res chain seq x y z
N MET A 1 -12.96 -3.20 -13.14
CA MET A 1 -12.81 -3.52 -11.70
C MET A 1 -12.40 -2.23 -11.05
N MET A 2 -13.26 -1.67 -10.20
CA MET A 2 -12.88 -0.49 -9.44
C MET A 2 -12.01 -0.96 -8.28
N SER A 3 -10.91 -0.28 -8.05
CA SER A 3 -9.99 -0.63 -6.98
C SER A 3 -9.48 0.66 -6.37
N SER A 4 -9.43 0.70 -5.06
CA SER A 4 -8.89 1.82 -4.33
C SER A 4 -7.60 1.39 -3.64
N ILE A 5 -6.57 2.20 -3.84
CA ILE A 5 -5.23 1.93 -3.32
C ILE A 5 -4.89 3.07 -2.38
N PHE A 6 -4.53 2.70 -1.16
CA PHE A 6 -4.17 3.62 -0.11
C PHE A 6 -2.74 3.40 0.31
N TYR A 7 -2.06 4.45 0.75
CA TYR A 7 -0.74 4.39 1.35
C TYR A 7 -0.70 5.24 2.62
N GLY A 8 0.18 4.87 3.53
CA GLY A 8 0.34 5.60 4.78
C GLY A 8 1.31 4.90 5.72
N GLU A 9 1.51 5.49 6.89
CA GLU A 9 2.28 4.84 7.94
C GLU A 9 1.53 3.64 8.49
N ILE A 10 2.23 2.52 8.68
CA ILE A 10 1.64 1.34 9.31
C ILE A 10 1.56 1.61 10.81
N LYS A 11 0.41 1.32 11.43
CA LYS A 11 0.25 1.40 12.88
C LYS A 11 1.25 0.46 13.56
N GLU A 12 1.93 0.90 14.63
CA GLU A 12 2.96 0.10 15.31
C GLU A 12 2.46 -1.28 15.77
N GLU A 13 1.20 -1.38 16.20
CA GLU A 13 0.54 -2.63 16.58
C GLU A 13 0.49 -3.64 15.42
N ARG A 14 0.25 -3.15 14.19
CA ARG A 14 0.19 -3.94 12.95
C ARG A 14 1.58 -4.24 12.43
N LEU A 15 2.54 -3.34 12.64
CA LEU A 15 3.93 -3.60 12.29
C LEU A 15 4.50 -4.79 13.08
N LYS A 16 4.14 -4.90 14.38
CA LYS A 16 4.51 -6.01 15.27
C LYS A 16 3.78 -7.31 14.94
N SER A 17 2.51 -7.23 14.52
CA SER A 17 1.69 -8.39 14.13
C SER A 17 1.23 -8.27 12.69
N TRP A 18 2.16 -8.47 11.74
CA TRP A 18 1.87 -8.42 10.30
C TRP A 18 1.18 -9.70 9.83
N THR A 19 -0.09 -9.84 10.19
CA THR A 19 -0.94 -10.99 9.91
C THR A 19 -2.27 -10.54 9.30
N ALA A 20 -3.03 -11.49 8.76
CA ALA A 20 -4.31 -11.19 8.13
C ALA A 20 -5.20 -10.35 9.05
N ASN A 21 -5.72 -9.25 8.52
CA ASN A 21 -6.47 -8.26 9.27
C ASN A 21 -7.81 -8.01 8.60
N GLY A 22 -8.91 -8.47 9.20
CA GLY A 22 -10.25 -8.41 8.61
C GLY A 22 -10.81 -7.01 8.32
N ASN A 23 -10.05 -5.93 8.57
CA ASN A 23 -10.37 -4.59 8.07
C ASN A 23 -9.15 -3.95 7.37
N PRO A 24 -9.19 -3.77 6.04
CA PRO A 24 -8.08 -3.16 5.29
C PRO A 24 -7.81 -1.69 5.66
N TYR A 25 -8.84 -0.94 6.05
CA TYR A 25 -8.72 0.48 6.40
C TYR A 25 -8.07 0.74 7.76
N ASP A 26 -7.95 -0.30 8.59
CA ASP A 26 -7.40 -0.19 9.94
C ASP A 26 -5.88 -0.46 10.01
N ILE A 27 -5.25 -0.77 8.87
CA ILE A 27 -3.83 -1.12 8.79
C ILE A 27 -2.95 0.12 8.88
N LEU A 28 -3.39 1.21 8.27
CA LEU A 28 -2.66 2.46 8.17
C LEU A 28 -3.14 3.46 9.23
N THR A 29 -2.24 4.30 9.71
CA THR A 29 -2.57 5.46 10.55
C THR A 29 -3.33 6.51 9.74
N GLU A 30 -2.93 6.70 8.48
CA GLU A 30 -3.56 7.60 7.53
C GLU A 30 -3.84 6.86 6.21
N ASN A 31 -5.06 6.96 5.70
CA ASN A 31 -5.45 6.33 4.43
C ASN A 31 -5.33 7.34 3.28
N ASN A 32 -4.10 7.69 2.91
CA ASN A 32 -3.88 8.58 1.77
C ASN A 32 -4.10 7.80 0.48
N ARG A 33 -4.84 8.35 -0.48
CA ARG A 33 -5.17 7.63 -1.72
C ARG A 33 -4.02 7.76 -2.74
N ILE A 34 -3.69 6.67 -3.42
CA ILE A 34 -2.87 6.70 -4.62
C ILE A 34 -3.80 6.90 -5.82
N TYR A 35 -3.56 7.94 -6.61
CA TYR A 35 -4.35 8.24 -7.79
C TYR A 35 -3.69 7.70 -9.06
N ARG A 36 -4.49 7.58 -10.12
CA ARG A 36 -4.05 7.16 -11.46
C ARG A 36 -3.34 5.80 -11.50
N LEU A 37 -3.75 4.88 -10.61
CA LEU A 37 -3.19 3.54 -10.53
C LEU A 37 -4.31 2.52 -10.70
N GLY A 38 -4.23 1.71 -11.76
CA GLY A 38 -5.12 0.59 -11.96
C GLY A 38 -4.81 -0.54 -11.00
N GLY A 39 -5.83 -1.24 -10.52
CA GLY A 39 -5.63 -2.37 -9.60
C GLY A 39 -4.79 -3.49 -10.18
N TRP A 40 -5.01 -3.82 -11.46
CA TRP A 40 -4.21 -4.84 -12.16
C TRP A 40 -2.74 -4.43 -12.31
N ASP A 41 -2.47 -3.18 -12.70
CA ASP A 41 -1.11 -2.66 -12.81
C ASP A 41 -0.40 -2.68 -11.46
N PHE A 42 -1.11 -2.28 -10.40
CA PHE A 42 -0.59 -2.37 -9.04
C PHE A 42 -0.27 -3.80 -8.66
N LEU A 43 -1.19 -4.75 -8.84
CA LEU A 43 -0.98 -6.15 -8.46
C LEU A 43 0.19 -6.81 -9.22
N GLU A 44 0.44 -6.42 -10.46
CA GLU A 44 1.59 -6.93 -11.21
C GLU A 44 2.92 -6.40 -10.66
N VAL A 45 2.96 -5.11 -10.32
CA VAL A 45 4.16 -4.45 -9.81
C VAL A 45 4.39 -4.77 -8.34
N SER A 46 3.33 -4.86 -7.53
CA SER A 46 3.38 -5.13 -6.09
C SER A 46 4.03 -6.48 -5.81
N LYS A 47 3.67 -7.53 -6.55
CA LYS A 47 4.27 -8.86 -6.48
C LYS A 47 5.77 -8.90 -6.76
N LYS A 48 6.28 -7.90 -7.48
CA LYS A 48 7.72 -7.78 -7.83
C LYS A 48 8.46 -6.84 -6.88
N LEU A 49 7.80 -5.79 -6.37
CA LEU A 49 8.42 -4.76 -5.53
C LEU A 49 8.35 -5.08 -4.04
N PHE A 50 7.26 -5.68 -3.56
CA PHE A 50 7.00 -5.89 -2.15
C PHE A 50 7.03 -7.40 -1.83
N THR A 51 7.85 -7.77 -0.85
CA THR A 51 7.99 -9.15 -0.38
C THR A 51 7.03 -9.47 0.77
N ASP A 52 6.57 -8.45 1.48
CA ASP A 52 5.81 -8.57 2.72
C ASP A 52 4.32 -8.25 2.49
N GLU A 53 3.67 -9.09 1.68
CA GLU A 53 2.23 -9.02 1.45
C GLU A 53 1.45 -9.75 2.54
N VAL A 54 0.30 -9.20 2.91
CA VAL A 54 -0.65 -9.81 3.83
C VAL A 54 -2.05 -9.61 3.31
N GLN A 55 -2.87 -10.66 3.35
CA GLN A 55 -4.27 -10.56 2.98
C GLN A 55 -5.04 -9.88 4.11
N ALA A 56 -5.62 -8.71 3.85
CA ALA A 56 -6.47 -8.04 4.81
C ALA A 56 -7.88 -8.66 4.78
N ASP A 57 -8.49 -8.69 3.60
CA ASP A 57 -9.86 -9.17 3.42
C ASP A 57 -10.02 -9.90 2.07
N TRP A 58 -11.20 -10.43 1.79
CA TRP A 58 -11.51 -11.08 0.51
C TRP A 58 -11.41 -10.06 -0.64
N GLY A 59 -10.31 -10.11 -1.41
CA GLY A 59 -10.00 -9.14 -2.46
C GLY A 59 -9.21 -7.90 -1.99
N SER A 60 -8.81 -7.84 -0.72
CA SER A 60 -7.98 -6.73 -0.19
C SER A 60 -6.65 -7.22 0.37
N PHE A 61 -5.57 -6.52 0.02
CA PHE A 61 -4.20 -6.88 0.36
C PHE A 61 -3.44 -5.69 0.91
N ALA A 62 -2.58 -5.91 1.90
CA ALA A 62 -1.67 -4.91 2.41
C ALA A 62 -0.21 -5.34 2.20
N TYR A 63 0.65 -4.35 1.95
CA TYR A 63 2.05 -4.55 1.61
C TYR A 63 2.90 -3.62 2.47
N LYS A 64 4.00 -4.11 3.02
CA LYS A 64 5.01 -3.22 3.61
C LYS A 64 5.88 -2.62 2.51
N CYS A 65 6.19 -1.35 2.64
CA CYS A 65 7.06 -0.64 1.71
C CYS A 65 7.89 0.43 2.40
N THR A 66 9.04 0.73 1.81
CA THR A 66 9.83 1.92 2.14
C THR A 66 9.51 3.08 1.20
N LYS A 67 9.96 4.29 1.56
CA LYS A 67 9.88 5.47 0.68
C LYS A 67 10.48 5.21 -0.70
N GLU A 68 11.58 4.47 -0.78
CA GLU A 68 12.23 4.13 -2.05
C GLU A 68 11.37 3.22 -2.92
N GLN A 69 10.74 2.21 -2.33
CA GLN A 69 9.84 1.32 -3.07
C GLN A 69 8.58 2.07 -3.54
N LEU A 70 8.06 3.02 -2.76
CA LEU A 70 6.97 3.92 -3.20
C LEU A 70 7.39 4.76 -4.41
N ARG A 71 8.61 5.31 -4.41
CA ARG A 71 9.16 6.03 -5.57
C ARG A 71 9.33 5.11 -6.78
N MET A 72 9.80 3.88 -6.59
CA MET A 72 9.89 2.89 -7.66
C MET A 72 8.52 2.52 -8.24
N LEU A 73 7.50 2.39 -7.39
CA LEU A 73 6.12 2.18 -7.80
C LEU A 73 5.67 3.33 -8.71
N MET A 74 5.81 4.58 -8.26
CA MET A 74 5.48 5.77 -9.07
C MET A 74 6.19 5.77 -10.42
N GLN A 75 7.49 5.46 -10.47
CA GLN A 75 8.24 5.44 -11.72
C GLN A 75 7.77 4.33 -12.69
N LYS A 76 7.37 3.17 -12.16
CA LYS A 76 6.93 2.02 -12.98
C LYS A 76 5.50 2.16 -13.47
N THR A 77 4.60 2.66 -12.63
CA THR A 77 3.15 2.71 -12.93
C THR A 77 2.67 4.11 -13.28
N ASN A 78 3.55 5.12 -13.22
CA ASN A 78 3.22 6.53 -13.44
C ASN A 78 2.04 7.02 -12.58
N CYS A 79 1.93 6.46 -11.36
CA CYS A 79 0.87 6.81 -10.41
C CYS A 79 1.21 8.08 -9.64
N GLU A 80 0.18 8.67 -9.03
CA GLU A 80 0.30 9.91 -8.29
C GLU A 80 0.13 9.62 -6.78
N ILE A 81 1.24 9.74 -6.05
CA ILE A 81 1.28 9.61 -4.59
C ILE A 81 1.55 10.99 -4.03
N GLU A 82 0.55 11.56 -3.36
CA GLU A 82 0.70 12.86 -2.72
C GLU A 82 1.75 12.80 -1.59
N LYS A 83 2.36 13.93 -1.24
CA LYS A 83 3.26 14.03 -0.06
C LYS A 83 4.44 13.05 -0.01
N ILE A 84 4.81 12.35 -1.10
CA ILE A 84 5.90 11.37 -1.09
C ILE A 84 7.24 11.99 -0.64
N ASP A 85 7.49 13.24 -0.97
CA ASP A 85 8.70 13.94 -0.57
C ASP A 85 8.76 14.27 0.92
N GLN A 86 7.59 14.40 1.58
CA GLN A 86 7.46 14.65 3.02
C GLN A 86 7.62 13.39 3.86
N LEU A 87 7.62 12.21 3.24
CA LEU A 87 7.80 10.94 3.94
C LEU A 87 9.23 10.81 4.49
N ASN A 88 9.36 10.26 5.69
CA ASN A 88 10.63 9.94 6.31
C ASN A 88 11.24 8.68 5.68
N PRO A 89 12.50 8.71 5.21
CA PRO A 89 13.12 7.55 4.58
C PRO A 89 13.33 6.37 5.54
N ASP A 90 13.52 6.64 6.83
CA ASP A 90 13.75 5.63 7.87
C ASP A 90 12.46 4.96 8.38
N GLN A 91 11.29 5.45 7.96
CA GLN A 91 9.98 4.94 8.39
C GLN A 91 9.48 3.84 7.46
N ILE A 92 8.85 2.81 8.02
CA ILE A 92 8.15 1.78 7.24
C ILE A 92 6.72 2.25 6.96
N TYR A 93 6.38 2.26 5.68
CA TYR A 93 5.05 2.57 5.17
C TYR A 93 4.32 1.29 4.77
N GLY A 94 3.02 1.43 4.57
CA GLY A 94 2.15 0.38 4.09
C GLY A 94 1.35 0.87 2.90
N ILE A 95 1.07 -0.05 1.99
CA ILE A 95 0.11 0.15 0.90
C ILE A 95 -1.01 -0.85 1.12
N VAL A 96 -2.25 -0.38 1.05
CA VAL A 96 -3.45 -1.20 1.13
C VAL A 96 -4.17 -1.12 -0.20
N PHE A 97 -4.30 -2.25 -0.86
CA PHE A 97 -5.13 -2.46 -2.03
C PHE A 97 -6.50 -2.98 -1.58
N ILE A 98 -7.56 -2.35 -2.08
CA ILE A 98 -8.94 -2.71 -1.82
C ILE A 98 -9.64 -2.87 -3.17
N GLU A 99 -10.14 -4.07 -3.43
CA GLU A 99 -11.03 -4.32 -4.57
C GLU A 99 -12.43 -3.81 -4.23
N GLU A 100 -12.96 -2.91 -5.06
CA GLU A 100 -14.33 -2.42 -4.95
C GLU A 100 -15.20 -3.24 -5.93
N SER A 101 -16.07 -4.09 -5.37
CA SER A 101 -17.06 -4.87 -6.13
C SER A 101 -18.24 -4.04 -6.59
#